data_AF-A0A7R9TZR1-F1
#
_entry.id   AF-A0A7R9TZR1-F1
#
_cell.length_a   1.000
_cell.length_b   1.000
_cell.length_c   1.000
_cell.angle_alpha   90.00
_cell.angle_beta   90.00
_cell.angle_gamma   90.00
#
_symmetry.space_group_name_H-M   'P 1'
#
loop_
_entity.id
_entity.type
_entity.pdbx_description
1 polymer ?
#
loop_
_entity_poly.entity_id
_entity_poly.type
_entity_poly.pdbx_seq_one_letter_code
_entity_poly.pdbx_strand_id
1 'polypeptide(L)'
;GTLGTFAASAVASGALRFFGSVRVGEGRRAEADSAAHVSLDALRDAYDAVVLAAGAEGDNKLHGVPGDNLPRVLPARAAAWWYNGHPDAALDHHAMLARAVAGECGGDTAVVVGAGNVALDLARLLLCPP
;
A
#
# COMPACT_ATOMS: atom_id res chain seq x y z
N GLY A 1 -21.95 5.32 -14.12
CA GLY A 1 -21.12 5.08 -15.33
C GLY A 1 -20.60 6.36 -15.95
N THR A 2 -20.09 7.31 -15.16
CA THR A 2 -19.74 8.67 -15.65
C THR A 2 -18.24 8.98 -15.48
N LEU A 3 -17.59 8.41 -14.47
CA LEU A 3 -16.15 8.55 -14.22
C LEU A 3 -15.28 7.88 -15.31
N GLY A 4 -15.71 6.73 -15.84
CA GLY A 4 -14.99 6.03 -16.91
C GLY A 4 -14.96 6.81 -18.23
N THR A 5 -15.98 7.61 -18.51
CA THR A 5 -16.11 8.38 -19.75
C THR A 5 -15.19 9.61 -19.77
N PHE A 6 -14.99 10.27 -18.62
CA PHE A 6 -14.16 11.47 -18.53
C PHE A 6 -12.66 11.17 -18.69
N ALA A 7 -12.16 10.16 -17.99
CA ALA A 7 -10.76 9.74 -18.12
C ALA A 7 -10.45 9.28 -19.56
N ALA A 8 -11.33 8.48 -20.16
CA ALA A 8 -11.17 8.03 -21.54
C ALA A 8 -11.18 9.19 -22.55
N SER A 9 -12.06 10.18 -22.36
CA SER A 9 -12.12 11.36 -23.23
C SER A 9 -10.91 12.29 -23.09
N ALA A 10 -10.38 12.47 -21.88
CA ALA A 10 -9.20 13.29 -21.62
C ALA A 10 -7.90 12.65 -22.15
N VAL A 11 -7.80 11.32 -22.12
CA VAL A 11 -6.71 10.58 -22.77
C VAL A 11 -6.82 10.74 -24.28
N ALA A 12 -8.01 10.57 -24.86
CA ALA A 12 -8.23 10.65 -26.30
C ALA A 12 -7.98 12.06 -26.87
N SER A 13 -8.19 13.13 -26.09
CA SER A 13 -7.95 14.51 -26.52
C SER A 13 -6.48 14.95 -26.42
N GLY A 14 -5.61 14.12 -25.83
CA GLY A 14 -4.20 14.47 -25.58
C GLY A 14 -3.98 15.46 -24.41
N ALA A 15 -5.05 15.87 -23.72
CA ALA A 15 -4.97 16.76 -22.56
C ALA A 15 -4.42 16.06 -21.31
N LEU A 16 -4.44 14.72 -21.28
CA LEU A 16 -3.91 13.91 -20.17
C LEU A 16 -2.70 13.08 -20.62
N ARG A 17 -1.64 13.11 -19.83
CA ARG A 17 -0.45 12.26 -19.98
C ARG A 17 -0.15 11.55 -18.67
N PHE A 18 0.19 10.28 -18.73
CA PHE A 18 0.58 9.48 -17.57
C PHE A 18 2.06 9.10 -17.64
N PHE A 19 2.77 9.32 -16.54
CA PHE A 19 4.18 8.97 -16.39
C PHE A 19 4.33 8.04 -15.18
N GLY A 20 4.35 6.73 -15.44
CA GLY A 20 4.62 5.70 -14.42
C GLY A 20 6.10 5.64 -14.07
N SER A 21 6.43 5.00 -12.95
CA SER A 21 7.83 4.82 -12.49
C SER A 21 8.62 6.12 -12.30
N VAL A 22 7.92 7.22 -12.00
CA VAL A 22 8.50 8.50 -11.61
C VAL A 22 8.20 8.75 -10.13
N ARG A 23 9.23 9.00 -9.33
CA ARG A 23 9.08 9.39 -7.92
C ARG A 23 9.21 10.89 -7.77
N VAL A 24 8.29 11.48 -7.01
CA VAL A 24 8.25 12.92 -6.70
C VAL A 24 8.75 13.15 -5.28
N GLY A 25 9.65 14.12 -5.09
CA GLY A 25 10.17 14.52 -3.78
C GLY A 25 11.63 14.15 -3.55
N GLU A 26 12.08 14.24 -2.30
CA GLU A 26 13.46 13.97 -1.90
C GLU A 26 13.66 12.54 -1.39
N GLY A 27 14.82 11.95 -1.71
CA GLY A 27 15.26 10.66 -1.18
C GLY A 27 15.30 9.53 -2.22
N ARG A 28 16.50 8.97 -2.44
CA ARG A 28 16.63 7.63 -3.03
C ARG A 28 16.25 6.62 -1.96
N ARG A 29 15.12 5.90 -2.12
CA ARG A 29 15.01 4.57 -1.51
C ARG A 29 15.93 3.66 -2.31
N ALA A 30 16.90 3.04 -1.65
CA ALA A 30 18.08 2.39 -2.26
C ALA A 30 17.80 1.18 -3.16
N GLU A 31 16.54 0.86 -3.48
CA GLU A 31 16.14 -0.47 -3.96
C GLU A 31 15.35 -0.47 -5.28
N ALA A 32 15.12 0.69 -5.91
CA ALA A 32 14.54 0.73 -7.26
C ALA A 32 15.46 1.50 -8.21
N ASP A 33 16.50 0.81 -8.70
CA ASP A 33 17.55 1.32 -9.59
C ASP A 33 17.08 1.85 -10.97
N SER A 34 15.77 1.92 -11.22
CA SER A 34 15.20 2.31 -12.53
C SER A 34 14.14 3.41 -12.50
N ALA A 35 13.74 3.91 -11.33
CA ALA A 35 12.72 4.97 -11.24
C ALA A 35 13.33 6.35 -11.52
N ALA A 36 12.71 7.13 -12.40
CA ALA A 36 13.09 8.53 -12.59
C ALA A 36 12.68 9.35 -11.35
N HIS A 37 13.47 10.36 -10.99
CA HIS A 37 13.22 11.19 -9.83
C HIS A 37 13.01 12.65 -10.23
N VAL A 38 12.00 13.31 -9.67
CA VAL A 38 11.73 14.74 -9.86
C VAL A 38 11.45 15.41 -8.52
N SER A 39 12.04 16.57 -8.28
CA SER A 39 11.76 17.34 -7.06
C SER A 39 10.39 18.00 -7.14
N LEU A 40 9.80 18.29 -5.98
CA LEU A 40 8.55 19.04 -5.93
C LEU A 40 8.71 20.46 -6.50
N ASP A 41 9.87 21.09 -6.28
CA ASP A 41 10.15 22.42 -6.79
C ASP A 41 10.25 22.45 -8.32
N ALA A 42 10.87 21.43 -8.93
CA ALA A 42 10.90 21.32 -10.39
C ALA A 42 9.48 21.20 -11.00
N LEU A 43 8.55 20.52 -10.31
CA LEU A 43 7.15 20.46 -10.74
C LEU A 43 6.44 21.82 -10.58
N ARG A 44 6.73 22.56 -9.51
CA ARG A 44 6.16 23.89 -9.27
C ARG A 44 6.64 24.92 -10.29
N ASP A 45 7.90 24.80 -10.74
CA ASP A 45 8.45 25.69 -11.76
C ASP A 45 7.90 25.37 -13.17
N ALA A 46 7.56 24.10 -13.44
CA ALA A 46 7.12 23.63 -14.75
C ALA A 46 5.61 23.70 -14.99
N TYR A 47 4.78 23.81 -13.94
CA TYR A 47 3.33 23.77 -14.03
C TYR A 47 2.66 24.89 -13.22
N ASP A 48 1.56 25.43 -13.74
CA ASP A 48 0.80 26.49 -13.05
C ASP A 48 0.21 26.05 -11.70
N ALA A 49 -0.09 24.76 -11.55
CA ALA A 49 -0.61 24.18 -10.32
C ALA A 49 -0.15 22.73 -10.14
N VAL A 50 0.14 22.34 -8.90
CA VAL A 50 0.53 20.98 -8.52
C VAL A 50 -0.43 20.45 -7.45
N VAL A 51 -1.06 19.30 -7.71
CA VAL A 51 -1.96 18.62 -6.78
C VAL A 51 -1.28 17.37 -6.24
N LEU A 52 -1.06 17.33 -4.92
CA LEU A 52 -0.49 16.16 -4.25
C LEU A 52 -1.61 15.15 -3.96
N ALA A 53 -1.61 14.04 -4.67
CA ALA A 53 -2.54 12.93 -4.52
C ALA A 53 -1.82 11.63 -4.11
N ALA A 54 -0.79 11.73 -3.25
CA ALA A 54 0.08 10.61 -2.88
C ALA A 54 -0.55 9.60 -1.91
N GLY A 55 -1.75 9.88 -1.39
CA GLY A 55 -2.39 9.05 -0.37
C GLY A 55 -1.68 9.12 0.98
N ALA A 56 -1.81 8.07 1.78
CA ALA A 56 -1.18 7.96 3.10
C ALA A 56 -0.20 6.78 3.10
N GLU A 57 1.10 7.09 3.08
CA GLU A 57 2.16 6.10 3.22
C GLU A 57 2.54 5.95 4.70
N GLY A 58 2.17 4.81 5.31
CA GLY A 58 2.55 4.49 6.68
C GLY A 58 1.51 3.67 7.42
N ASP A 59 1.95 3.00 8.48
CA ASP A 59 1.07 2.29 9.40
C ASP A 59 0.96 3.04 10.71
N ASN A 60 -0.25 3.09 11.26
CA ASN A 60 -0.44 3.52 12.63
C ASN A 60 0.00 2.39 13.56
N LYS A 61 1.20 2.50 14.14
CA LYS A 61 1.73 1.52 15.09
C LYS A 61 0.87 1.48 16.36
N LEU A 62 1.04 0.44 17.17
CA LEU A 62 0.40 0.34 18.48
C LEU A 62 0.99 1.31 19.53
N HIS A 63 2.02 2.09 19.15
CA HIS A 63 2.62 3.18 19.94
C HIS A 63 3.02 2.76 21.37
N GLY A 64 3.91 1.78 21.49
CA GLY A 64 4.53 1.43 22.77
C GLY A 64 3.76 0.43 23.61
N VAL A 65 2.80 -0.29 23.01
CA VAL A 65 2.23 -1.48 23.63
C VAL A 65 3.35 -2.53 23.78
N PRO A 66 3.55 -3.11 24.97
CA PRO A 66 4.55 -4.15 25.16
C PRO A 66 4.38 -5.29 24.17
N GLY A 67 5.43 -5.56 23.38
CA GLY A 67 5.42 -6.61 22.36
C GLY A 67 4.93 -6.17 20.98
N ASP A 68 4.72 -4.88 20.74
CA ASP A 68 4.30 -4.34 19.42
C ASP A 68 5.31 -4.57 18.27
N ASN A 69 6.56 -4.92 18.60
CA ASN A 69 7.61 -5.25 17.64
C ASN A 69 7.87 -6.77 17.50
N LEU A 70 7.01 -7.62 18.08
CA LEU A 70 7.17 -9.07 17.94
C LEU A 70 6.93 -9.51 16.48
N PRO A 71 7.63 -10.55 15.97
CA PRO A 71 7.55 -10.95 14.55
C PRO A 71 6.16 -11.36 14.03
N ARG A 72 5.22 -11.68 14.93
CA ARG A 72 3.84 -12.03 14.59
C ARG A 72 2.86 -10.86 14.68
N VAL A 73 3.34 -9.67 15.03
CA VAL A 73 2.55 -8.43 15.04
C VAL A 73 2.78 -7.72 13.72
N LEU A 74 1.77 -7.78 12.86
CA LEU A 74 1.84 -7.24 11.50
C LEU A 74 0.90 -6.04 11.37
N PRO A 75 1.30 -5.00 10.62
CA PRO A 75 0.39 -3.93 10.28
C PRO A 75 -0.69 -4.43 9.31
N ALA A 76 -1.91 -3.92 9.44
CA ALA A 76 -3.03 -4.31 8.57
C ALA A 76 -2.73 -4.13 7.07
N ARG A 77 -1.97 -3.09 6.72
CA ARG A 77 -1.51 -2.82 5.35
C ARG A 77 -0.63 -3.94 4.78
N ALA A 78 0.14 -4.65 5.60
CA ALA A 78 0.97 -5.76 5.11
C ALA A 78 0.12 -6.87 4.48
N ALA A 79 -1.04 -7.18 5.07
CA ALA A 79 -1.98 -8.12 4.47
C ALA A 79 -2.58 -7.58 3.17
N ALA A 80 -2.98 -6.31 3.13
CA ALA A 80 -3.44 -5.65 1.91
C ALA A 80 -2.40 -5.67 0.78
N TRP A 81 -1.14 -5.43 1.12
CA TRP A 81 -0.02 -5.48 0.19
C TRP A 81 0.25 -6.90 -0.29
N TRP A 82 0.17 -7.89 0.61
CA TRP A 82 0.36 -9.29 0.30
C TRP A 82 -0.68 -9.82 -0.70
N TYR A 83 -1.97 -9.72 -0.41
CA TYR A 83 -2.99 -10.31 -1.28
C TYR A 83 -3.18 -9.56 -2.61
N ASN A 84 -2.77 -8.28 -2.68
CA ASN A 84 -2.79 -7.51 -3.92
C ASN A 84 -1.46 -7.56 -4.72
N GLY A 85 -0.44 -8.27 -4.23
CA GLY A 85 0.85 -8.39 -4.91
C GLY A 85 1.64 -7.08 -5.03
N HIS A 86 1.62 -6.24 -3.98
CA HIS A 86 2.36 -4.98 -3.97
C HIS A 86 3.89 -5.22 -4.01
N PRO A 87 4.66 -4.52 -4.86
CA PRO A 87 6.09 -4.79 -5.04
C PRO A 87 6.93 -4.57 -3.78
N ASP A 88 6.55 -3.62 -2.92
CA ASP A 88 7.24 -3.35 -1.65
C ASP A 88 6.77 -4.21 -0.47
N ALA A 89 5.96 -5.24 -0.72
CA ALA A 89 5.49 -6.12 0.34
C ALA A 89 6.66 -6.94 0.92
N ALA A 90 6.82 -6.87 2.24
CA ALA A 90 7.96 -7.50 2.91
C ALA A 90 7.87 -9.03 2.85
N LEU A 91 8.95 -9.70 2.43
CA LEU A 91 8.97 -11.15 2.20
C LEU A 91 8.74 -11.99 3.47
N ASP A 92 9.17 -11.48 4.62
CA ASP A 92 8.92 -12.07 5.93
C ASP A 92 7.43 -11.99 6.31
N HIS A 93 6.78 -10.85 6.06
CA HIS A 93 5.34 -10.69 6.23
C HIS A 93 4.57 -11.63 5.27
N HIS A 94 5.04 -11.79 4.03
CA HIS A 94 4.46 -12.71 3.04
C HIS A 94 4.40 -14.14 3.57
N ALA A 95 5.52 -14.66 4.07
CA ALA A 95 5.59 -16.03 4.59
C ALA A 95 4.68 -16.21 5.80
N MET A 96 4.62 -15.23 6.70
CA MET A 96 3.76 -15.28 7.88
C MET A 96 2.27 -15.26 7.52
N LEU A 97 1.85 -14.37 6.61
CA LEU A 97 0.46 -14.26 6.17
C LEU A 97 -0.01 -15.50 5.41
N ALA A 98 0.83 -16.04 4.52
CA ALA A 98 0.53 -17.29 3.82
C ALA A 98 0.28 -18.45 4.80
N ARG A 99 1.14 -18.59 5.82
CA ARG A 99 0.96 -19.59 6.87
C ARG A 99 -0.29 -19.34 7.72
N ALA A 100 -0.64 -18.08 7.98
CA ALA A 100 -1.82 -17.73 8.75
C ALA A 100 -3.11 -18.14 8.02
N VAL A 101 -3.20 -17.83 6.73
CA VAL A 101 -4.34 -18.23 5.88
C VAL A 101 -4.42 -19.75 5.71
N ALA A 102 -3.27 -20.44 5.66
CA ALA A 102 -3.22 -21.90 5.60
C ALA A 102 -3.49 -22.61 6.95
N GLY A 103 -3.64 -21.87 8.05
CA GLY A 103 -3.82 -22.45 9.39
C GLY A 103 -2.56 -23.07 10.00
N GLU A 104 -1.37 -22.72 9.49
CA GLU A 104 -0.08 -23.34 9.83
C GLU A 104 0.74 -22.54 10.87
N CYS A 105 0.08 -21.59 11.55
CA CYS A 105 0.71 -20.70 12.54
C CYS A 105 0.82 -21.29 13.95
N GLY A 106 0.34 -22.52 14.17
CA GLY A 106 0.43 -23.21 15.46
C GLY A 106 -0.53 -22.68 16.54
N GLY A 107 -1.49 -21.84 16.16
CA GLY A 107 -2.56 -21.33 17.02
C GLY A 107 -3.87 -21.24 16.22
N ASP A 108 -4.99 -21.24 16.92
CA ASP A 108 -6.36 -21.19 16.37
C ASP A 108 -6.96 -19.77 16.36
N THR A 109 -6.25 -18.81 16.96
CA THR A 109 -6.77 -17.47 17.24
C THR A 109 -5.88 -16.41 16.61
N ALA A 110 -6.49 -15.52 15.82
CA ALA A 110 -5.88 -14.29 15.34
C ALA A 110 -6.61 -13.08 15.93
N VAL A 111 -5.86 -12.03 16.28
CA VAL A 111 -6.42 -10.79 16.85
C VAL A 111 -6.20 -9.65 15.88
N VAL A 112 -7.30 -8.98 15.50
CA VAL A 112 -7.27 -7.77 14.67
C VAL A 112 -7.59 -6.58 15.55
N VAL A 113 -6.69 -5.59 15.60
CA VAL A 113 -6.88 -4.36 16.37
C VAL A 113 -7.46 -3.27 15.47
N GLY A 114 -8.72 -2.91 15.70
CA GLY A 114 -9.45 -1.89 14.94
C GLY A 114 -10.88 -2.31 14.63
N ALA A 115 -11.76 -1.33 14.40
CA ALA A 115 -13.19 -1.56 14.12
C ALA A 115 -13.66 -0.92 12.79
N GLY A 116 -12.74 -0.86 11.81
CA GLY A 116 -13.02 -0.32 10.48
C GLY A 116 -13.17 -1.40 9.41
N ASN A 117 -13.48 -1.00 8.17
CA ASN A 117 -13.64 -1.93 7.05
C ASN A 117 -12.40 -2.81 6.80
N VAL A 118 -11.20 -2.24 6.96
CA VAL A 118 -9.95 -3.00 6.81
C VAL A 118 -9.89 -4.16 7.82
N ALA A 119 -10.35 -3.96 9.06
CA ALA A 119 -10.37 -5.03 10.06
C ALA A 119 -11.32 -6.17 9.64
N LEU A 120 -12.47 -5.82 9.04
CA LEU A 120 -13.41 -6.79 8.50
C LEU A 120 -12.82 -7.56 7.31
N ASP A 121 -12.07 -6.89 6.43
CA ASP A 121 -11.41 -7.53 5.29
C ASP A 121 -10.34 -8.53 5.76
N LEU A 122 -9.59 -8.21 6.82
CA LEU A 122 -8.66 -9.16 7.44
C LEU A 122 -9.38 -10.36 8.08
N ALA A 123 -10.49 -10.13 8.77
CA ALA A 123 -11.27 -11.21 9.35
C ALA A 123 -11.80 -12.15 8.24
N ARG A 124 -12.27 -11.58 7.12
CA ARG A 124 -12.69 -12.37 5.94
C ARG A 124 -11.52 -13.13 5.34
N LEU A 125 -10.37 -12.51 5.19
CA LEU A 125 -9.16 -13.15 4.67
C LEU A 125 -8.76 -14.38 5.49
N LEU A 126 -8.88 -14.30 6.82
CA LEU A 126 -8.47 -15.36 7.74
C LEU A 126 -9.52 -16.46 7.93
N LEU A 127 -10.81 -16.15 7.75
CA LEU A 127 -11.91 -17.07 8.06
C LEU A 127 -12.61 -17.65 6.82
N CYS A 128 -12.42 -17.05 5.65
CA CYS A 128 -13.03 -17.56 4.43
C CYS A 128 -12.29 -18.83 3.98
N PRO A 129 -13.00 -19.94 3.70
CA PRO A 129 -12.40 -21.11 3.07
C PRO A 129 -11.73 -20.73 1.74
N PRO A 130 -10.65 -21.43 1.35
CA PRO A 130 -9.98 -21.21 0.06
C PRO A 130 -10.89 -21.53 -1.14
#